data_AF-A0A2E6WR91-F1
#
_entry.id   AF-A0A2E6WR91-F1
#
_cell.length_a   1.000
_cell.length_b   1.000
_cell.length_c   1.000
_cell.angle_alpha   90.00
_cell.angle_beta   90.00
_cell.angle_gamma   90.00
#
_symmetry.space_group_name_H-M   'P 1'
#
loop_
_entity.id
_entity.type
_entity.pdbx_description
1 polymer ?
#
loop_
_entity_poly.entity_id
_entity_poly.type
_entity_poly.pdbx_seq_one_letter_code
_entity_poly.pdbx_strand_id
1 'polypeptide(L)'
;MTNTNNEYNFELQPGFSKPRQVAELAHRILVKFKEMELPDDFDQQLAVLCTDLSDCWSASKDLENKLKILLNEDHGWDSIGEILVDIRSIIDHLDRHVKSVKKPINMITNFSYSESERKKL
;
A
#
# COMPACT_ATOMS: atom_id res chain seq x y z
N MET A 1 -20.57 -27.64 -1.53
CA MET A 1 -20.42 -26.19 -1.75
C MET A 1 -19.07 -25.79 -1.20
N THR A 2 -18.04 -25.84 -2.04
CA THR A 2 -16.66 -25.54 -1.64
C THR A 2 -16.46 -24.03 -1.68
N ASN A 3 -16.18 -23.50 -0.50
CA ASN A 3 -15.84 -22.11 -0.23
C ASN A 3 -14.58 -21.74 -1.03
N THR A 4 -14.73 -20.98 -2.11
CA THR A 4 -13.59 -20.42 -2.85
C THR A 4 -12.98 -19.33 -1.98
N ASN A 5 -11.92 -19.70 -1.27
CA ASN A 5 -10.92 -18.77 -0.78
C ASN A 5 -10.49 -17.91 -1.97
N ASN A 6 -11.01 -16.68 -2.02
CA ASN A 6 -10.51 -15.66 -2.91
C ASN A 6 -9.12 -15.31 -2.38
N GLU A 7 -8.10 -16.04 -2.85
CA GLU A 7 -6.72 -15.61 -2.73
C GLU A 7 -6.67 -14.19 -3.30
N TYR A 8 -6.53 -13.19 -2.45
CA TYR A 8 -6.27 -11.82 -2.88
C TYR A 8 -4.83 -11.77 -3.41
N ASN A 9 -4.58 -12.43 -4.54
CA ASN A 9 -3.39 -12.25 -5.33
C ASN A 9 -3.44 -10.83 -5.86
N PHE A 10 -2.70 -9.94 -5.19
CA PHE A 10 -2.49 -8.57 -5.64
C PHE A 10 -1.49 -8.57 -6.80
N GLU A 11 -1.85 -9.29 -7.86
CA GLU A 11 -1.09 -9.28 -9.10
C GLU A 11 -1.49 -8.05 -9.92
N LEU A 12 -0.46 -7.40 -10.45
CA LEU A 12 -0.57 -6.23 -11.30
C LEU A 12 -1.53 -6.54 -12.45
N GLN A 13 -2.65 -5.82 -12.55
CA GLN A 13 -3.53 -5.98 -13.70
C GLN A 13 -2.78 -5.53 -14.97
N PRO A 14 -2.55 -6.41 -15.96
CA PRO A 14 -1.87 -6.05 -17.20
C PRO A 14 -2.68 -4.98 -17.95
N GLY A 15 -2.02 -3.93 -18.43
CA GLY A 15 -2.65 -2.90 -19.27
C GLY A 15 -3.05 -1.59 -18.57
N PHE A 16 -2.84 -1.46 -17.25
CA PHE A 16 -3.02 -0.17 -16.56
C PHE A 16 -1.71 0.54 -16.28
N SER A 17 -1.73 1.88 -16.37
CA SER A 17 -0.63 2.70 -15.89
C SER A 17 -0.51 2.60 -14.37
N LYS A 18 0.70 2.75 -13.85
CA LYS A 18 0.98 2.70 -12.42
C LYS A 18 0.09 3.65 -11.59
N PRO A 19 -0.16 4.93 -11.97
CA PRO A 19 -1.10 5.79 -11.25
C PRO A 19 -2.52 5.21 -11.16
N ARG A 20 -2.98 4.55 -12.22
CA ARG A 20 -4.30 3.90 -12.23
C ARG A 20 -4.35 2.71 -11.27
N GLN A 21 -3.27 1.92 -11.19
CA GLN A 21 -3.20 0.80 -10.25
C GLN A 21 -3.17 1.27 -8.79
N VAL A 22 -2.46 2.36 -8.49
CA VAL A 22 -2.45 2.99 -7.16
C VAL A 22 -3.84 3.48 -6.78
N ALA A 23 -4.50 4.22 -7.67
CA ALA A 23 -5.86 4.70 -7.45
C ALA A 23 -6.86 3.56 -7.22
N GLU A 24 -6.74 2.48 -8.00
CA GLU A 24 -7.59 1.29 -7.85
C GLU A 24 -7.39 0.61 -6.48
N LEU A 25 -6.15 0.45 -6.03
CA LEU A 25 -5.87 -0.10 -4.70
C LEU A 25 -6.42 0.80 -3.59
N ALA A 26 -6.19 2.11 -3.67
CA ALA A 26 -6.74 3.07 -2.70
C ALA A 26 -8.28 3.01 -2.63
N HIS A 27 -8.93 2.95 -3.79
CA HIS A 27 -10.38 2.83 -3.91
C HIS A 27 -10.90 1.52 -3.30
N ARG A 28 -10.24 0.39 -3.56
CA ARG A 28 -10.63 -0.91 -2.99
C ARG A 28 -10.51 -0.95 -1.47
N ILE A 29 -9.46 -0.34 -0.90
CA ILE A 29 -9.34 -0.19 0.56
C ILE A 29 -10.50 0.68 1.10
N LEU A 30 -10.80 1.80 0.45
CA LEU A 30 -11.88 2.70 0.83
C LEU A 30 -13.23 1.96 0.85
N VAL A 31 -13.57 1.30 -0.26
CA VAL A 31 -14.81 0.52 -0.40
C VAL A 31 -14.90 -0.54 0.69
N LYS A 32 -13.82 -1.28 0.97
CA LYS A 32 -13.80 -2.31 2.02
C LYS A 32 -14.20 -1.74 3.38
N PHE A 33 -13.68 -0.57 3.78
CA PHE A 33 -14.03 0.03 5.06
C PHE A 33 -15.43 0.66 5.07
N LYS A 34 -15.89 1.22 3.96
CA LYS A 34 -17.26 1.76 3.84
C LYS A 34 -18.33 0.66 3.83
N GLU A 35 -18.08 -0.47 3.19
CA GLU A 35 -18.94 -1.67 3.26
C GLU A 35 -19.00 -2.27 4.68
N MET A 36 -17.94 -2.07 5.47
CA MET A 36 -17.89 -2.45 6.89
C MET A 36 -18.57 -1.43 7.81
N GLU A 37 -19.22 -0.40 7.24
CA GLU A 37 -19.90 0.67 7.96
C GLU A 37 -18.96 1.44 8.91
N LEU A 38 -17.69 1.64 8.51
CA LEU A 38 -16.79 2.52 9.24
C LEU A 38 -17.42 3.92 9.31
N PRO A 39 -17.63 4.51 10.51
CA PRO A 39 -18.37 5.75 10.63
C PRO A 39 -17.62 6.92 9.98
N ASP A 40 -18.38 7.91 9.53
CA ASP A 40 -17.84 9.02 8.73
C ASP A 40 -16.87 9.93 9.51
N ASP A 41 -16.84 9.85 10.85
CA ASP A 41 -15.84 10.55 11.67
C ASP A 41 -14.41 10.03 11.45
N PHE A 42 -14.24 8.86 10.82
CA PHE A 42 -12.96 8.32 10.38
C PHE A 42 -12.58 8.72 8.94
N ASP A 43 -13.37 9.50 8.21
CA ASP A 43 -13.13 9.77 6.78
C ASP A 43 -11.74 10.35 6.50
N GLN A 44 -11.27 11.25 7.35
CA GLN A 44 -9.94 11.82 7.20
C GLN A 44 -8.84 10.77 7.38
N GLN A 45 -8.97 9.90 8.39
CA GLN A 45 -8.02 8.83 8.67
C GLN A 45 -8.07 7.78 7.56
N LEU A 46 -9.26 7.44 7.08
CA LEU A 46 -9.45 6.48 6.01
C LEU A 46 -8.85 6.99 4.70
N ALA A 47 -9.03 8.27 4.37
CA ALA A 47 -8.40 8.88 3.20
C ALA A 47 -6.87 8.75 3.25
N VAL A 48 -6.25 9.12 4.38
CA VAL A 48 -4.79 8.98 4.57
C VAL A 48 -4.36 7.51 4.50
N LEU A 49 -5.10 6.60 5.15
CA LEU A 49 -4.82 5.17 5.11
C LEU A 49 -4.81 4.63 3.67
N CYS A 50 -5.85 4.92 2.89
CA CYS A 50 -5.99 4.47 1.51
C CYS A 50 -4.84 4.96 0.64
N THR A 51 -4.53 6.25 0.70
CA THR A 51 -3.43 6.87 -0.05
C THR A 51 -2.09 6.26 0.36
N ASP A 52 -1.74 6.33 1.65
CA ASP A 52 -0.41 5.90 2.10
C ASP A 52 -0.17 4.40 1.88
N LEU A 53 -1.17 3.53 2.09
CA LEU A 53 -1.02 2.10 1.80
C LEU A 53 -0.83 1.84 0.31
N SER A 54 -1.57 2.55 -0.55
CA SER A 54 -1.45 2.40 -2.00
C SER A 54 -0.10 2.91 -2.54
N ASP A 55 0.41 4.01 -1.98
CA ASP A 55 1.72 4.56 -2.31
C ASP A 55 2.85 3.68 -1.76
N CYS A 56 2.73 3.15 -0.53
CA CYS A 56 3.68 2.18 0.02
C CYS A 56 3.78 0.93 -0.87
N TRP A 57 2.64 0.40 -1.30
CA TRP A 57 2.60 -0.76 -2.21
C TRP A 57 3.32 -0.43 -3.53
N SER A 58 3.01 0.70 -4.14
CA SER A 58 3.62 1.14 -5.40
C SER A 58 5.13 1.38 -5.27
N ALA A 59 5.58 2.07 -4.23
CA ALA A 59 6.99 2.31 -3.98
C ALA A 59 7.76 1.02 -3.65
N SER A 60 7.12 0.04 -3.00
CA SER A 60 7.73 -1.28 -2.80
C SER A 60 8.00 -2.01 -4.12
N LYS A 61 7.14 -1.82 -5.13
CA LYS A 61 7.32 -2.37 -6.48
C LYS A 61 8.45 -1.66 -7.23
N ASP A 62 8.60 -0.35 -7.06
CA ASP A 62 9.76 0.36 -7.61
C ASP A 62 11.06 -0.12 -7.00
N LEU A 63 11.09 -0.33 -5.68
CA LEU A 63 12.26 -0.86 -4.98
C LEU A 63 12.60 -2.25 -5.50
N GLU A 64 11.61 -3.14 -5.61
CA GLU A 64 11.77 -4.47 -6.20
C GLU A 64 12.38 -4.39 -7.61
N ASN A 65 11.88 -3.49 -8.46
CA ASN A 65 12.39 -3.30 -9.81
C ASN A 65 13.82 -2.75 -9.83
N LYS A 66 14.15 -1.77 -8.97
CA LYS A 66 15.51 -1.21 -8.90
C LYS A 66 16.51 -2.21 -8.35
N LEU A 67 16.12 -3.06 -7.40
CA LEU A 67 16.96 -4.17 -6.94
C LEU A 67 17.20 -5.19 -8.06
N LYS A 68 16.19 -5.53 -8.86
CA LYS A 68 16.37 -6.38 -10.05
C LYS A 68 17.36 -5.77 -11.05
N ILE A 69 17.23 -4.46 -11.31
CA ILE A 69 18.16 -3.74 -12.17
C ILE A 69 19.57 -3.80 -11.57
N LEU A 70 19.75 -3.46 -10.29
CA LEU A 70 21.05 -3.47 -9.60
C LEU A 70 21.77 -4.82 -9.69
N LEU A 71 21.01 -5.92 -9.60
CA LEU A 71 21.55 -7.29 -9.60
C LEU A 71 21.84 -7.85 -11.00
N ASN A 72 21.48 -7.16 -12.08
CA ASN A 72 21.82 -7.59 -13.43
C ASN A 72 23.33 -7.49 -13.68
N GLU A 73 23.86 -8.39 -14.50
CA GLU A 73 25.31 -8.69 -14.57
C GLU A 73 26.16 -7.72 -15.41
N ASP A 74 25.62 -6.59 -15.90
CA ASP A 74 26.32 -5.70 -16.84
C ASP A 74 26.19 -4.20 -16.48
N HIS A 75 26.81 -3.77 -15.37
CA HIS A 75 26.84 -2.36 -14.95
C HIS A 75 28.25 -1.83 -14.76
N GLY A 76 28.52 -0.65 -15.32
CA GLY A 76 29.64 0.20 -14.89
C GLY A 76 29.35 0.92 -13.57
N TRP A 77 30.40 1.41 -12.89
CA TRP A 77 30.27 2.08 -11.59
C TRP A 77 29.38 3.33 -11.60
N ASP A 78 29.34 4.08 -12.71
CA ASP A 78 28.45 5.23 -12.85
C ASP A 78 26.97 4.81 -12.81
N SER A 79 26.61 3.75 -13.53
CA SER A 79 25.26 3.15 -13.51
C SER A 79 24.88 2.68 -12.10
N ILE A 80 25.81 2.03 -11.39
CA ILE A 80 25.61 1.63 -9.99
C ILE A 80 25.28 2.86 -9.12
N GLY A 81 26.04 3.96 -9.28
CA GLY A 81 25.79 5.21 -8.57
C GLY A 81 24.38 5.75 -8.80
N GLU A 82 23.94 5.82 -10.06
CA GLU A 82 22.58 6.25 -10.43
C GLU A 82 21.50 5.36 -9.82
N ILE A 83 21.67 4.03 -9.89
CA ILE A 83 20.71 3.07 -9.30
C ILE A 83 20.61 3.25 -7.79
N LEU A 84 21.72 3.49 -7.09
CA LEU A 84 21.72 3.71 -5.64
C LEU A 84 21.04 5.03 -5.25
N VAL A 85 21.21 6.09 -6.04
CA VAL A 85 20.49 7.36 -5.84
C VAL A 85 18.98 7.16 -6.00
N ASP A 86 18.55 6.41 -7.01
CA ASP A 86 17.14 6.08 -7.21
C ASP A 86 16.58 5.26 -6.04
N ILE A 87 17.30 4.22 -5.59
CA ILE A 87 16.91 3.40 -4.44
C ILE A 87 16.75 4.28 -3.19
N ARG A 88 17.70 5.18 -2.93
CA ARG A 88 17.60 6.12 -1.80
C ARG A 88 16.34 6.98 -1.89
N SER A 89 16.04 7.54 -3.08
CA SER A 89 14.83 8.35 -3.28
C SER A 89 13.55 7.54 -3.03
N ILE A 90 13.51 6.27 -3.43
CA ILE A 90 12.37 5.37 -3.18
C ILE A 90 12.23 5.10 -1.67
N ILE A 91 13.33 4.85 -0.97
CA ILE A 91 13.34 4.63 0.49
C ILE A 91 12.85 5.89 1.23
N ASP A 92 13.32 7.07 0.85
CA ASP A 92 12.88 8.34 1.45
C ASP A 92 11.36 8.57 1.22
N HIS A 93 10.85 8.17 0.06
CA HIS A 93 9.41 8.22 -0.24
C HIS A 93 8.62 7.22 0.61
N LEU A 94 9.07 5.97 0.72
CA LEU A 94 8.49 4.94 1.60
C LEU A 94 8.44 5.40 3.05
N ASP A 95 9.54 5.95 3.57
CA ASP A 95 9.63 6.42 4.96
C ASP A 95 8.58 7.49 5.28
N ARG A 96 8.31 8.42 4.34
CA ARG A 96 7.26 9.43 4.49
C ARG A 96 5.88 8.77 4.69
N HIS A 97 5.50 7.85 3.81
CA HIS A 97 4.19 7.19 3.87
C HIS A 97 4.07 6.25 5.07
N VAL A 98 5.13 5.49 5.40
CA VAL A 98 5.17 4.63 6.58
C VAL A 98 5.03 5.43 7.88
N LYS A 99 5.59 6.64 7.96
CA LYS A 99 5.40 7.52 9.11
C LYS A 99 3.97 8.06 9.20
N SER A 100 3.41 8.49 8.07
CA SER A 100 2.06 9.07 7.99
C SER A 100 0.96 8.05 8.33
N VAL A 101 1.07 6.83 7.81
CA VAL A 101 0.01 5.80 7.88
C VAL A 101 -0.20 5.21 9.28
N LYS A 102 0.81 5.28 10.16
CA LYS A 102 0.79 4.64 11.49
C LYS A 102 -0.39 5.08 12.36
N LYS A 103 -0.67 6.39 12.39
CA LYS A 103 -1.74 6.94 13.23
C LYS A 103 -3.14 6.50 12.72
N PRO A 104 -3.47 6.66 11.42
CA PRO A 104 -4.69 6.10 10.84
C PRO A 104 -4.88 4.60 11.11
N ILE A 105 -3.83 3.79 10.93
CA ILE A 105 -3.87 2.34 11.22
C ILE A 105 -4.31 2.11 12.66
N ASN A 106 -3.63 2.72 13.63
CA ASN A 106 -3.93 2.50 15.04
C ASN A 106 -5.36 2.92 15.41
N MET A 107 -5.85 4.03 14.87
CA MET A 107 -7.21 4.51 15.12
C MET A 107 -8.26 3.53 14.59
N ILE A 108 -8.11 3.10 13.33
CA ILE A 108 -9.05 2.18 12.67
C ILE A 108 -8.96 0.77 13.29
N THR A 109 -7.76 0.33 13.70
CA THR A 109 -7.56 -0.93 14.44
C THR A 109 -8.31 -0.92 15.78
N ASN A 110 -8.17 0.16 16.56
CA ASN A 110 -8.88 0.27 17.84
C ASN A 110 -10.40 0.23 17.65
N PHE A 111 -10.93 0.96 16.67
CA PHE A 111 -12.35 0.89 16.31
C PHE A 111 -12.78 -0.53 15.96
N SER A 112 -11.99 -1.20 15.11
CA SER A 112 -12.28 -2.57 14.66
C SER A 112 -12.36 -3.56 15.83
N TYR A 113 -11.49 -3.43 16.83
CA TYR A 113 -11.56 -4.25 18.05
C TYR A 113 -12.79 -3.92 18.90
N SER A 114 -13.11 -2.64 19.10
CA SER A 114 -14.32 -2.24 19.85
C SER A 114 -15.61 -2.73 19.20
N GLU A 115 -15.70 -2.70 17.87
CA GLU A 115 -16.84 -3.28 17.13
C GLU A 115 -16.93 -4.80 17.29
N SER A 116 -15.78 -5.50 17.25
CA SER A 116 -15.74 -6.94 17.45
C SER A 116 -16.22 -7.34 18.85
N GLU A 117 -15.90 -6.57 19.88
CA GLU A 117 -16.37 -6.79 21.25
C GLU A 117 -17.87 -6.52 21.38
N ARG A 118 -18.38 -5.42 20.79
CA ARG A 118 -19.82 -5.11 20.77
C ARG A 118 -20.66 -6.23 20.16
N LYS A 119 -20.21 -6.83 19.06
CA LYS A 119 -20.93 -7.91 18.36
C LYS A 119 -20.92 -9.26 19.09
N LYS A 120 -20.13 -9.41 20.16
CA LYS A 120 -20.11 -10.62 21.00
C LYS A 120 -21.12 -10.58 22.15
N LEU A 121 -21.66 -9.40 22.46
CA LEU A 121 -22.69 -9.16 23.47
C LEU A 121 -24.08 -9.33 22.85
#